data_AF-A0A329S3Y6-F1
#
_entry.id   AF-A0A329S3Y6-F1
#
_cell.length_a   1.000
_cell.length_b   1.000
_cell.length_c   1.000
_cell.angle_alpha   90.00
_cell.angle_beta   90.00
_cell.angle_gamma   90.00
#
_symmetry.space_group_name_H-M   'P 1'
#
loop_
_entity.id
_entity.type
_entity.pdbx_description
1 polymer ?
#
loop_
_entity_poly.entity_id
_entity_poly.type
_entity_poly.pdbx_seq_one_letter_code
_entity_poly.pdbx_strand_id
1 'polypeptide(L)'
;MAVFEDPSVFQPKQRDSDYDESIQCLTRRFVLLVFCPLGDEEDLGAQSLFDLIADTLSIFNSPWESVLLMIGDNCSVNQVICRKLGALPFIGCASHRFQLAVNDFFVNEETQWLESTR
;
A
#
# COMPACT_ATOMS: atom_id res chain seq x y z
N MET A 1 -2.08 -2.06 20.06
CA MET A 1 -1.07 -1.71 19.03
C MET A 1 -0.41 -3.01 18.61
N ALA A 2 -0.78 -3.55 17.43
CA ALA A 2 -0.12 -4.74 16.91
C ALA A 2 1.20 -4.30 16.27
N VAL A 3 2.30 -4.52 16.98
CA VAL A 3 3.64 -4.42 16.39
C VAL A 3 3.89 -5.77 15.73
N PHE A 4 4.00 -5.80 14.41
CA PHE A 4 4.49 -6.98 13.73
C PHE A 4 6.00 -7.03 13.95
N GLU A 5 6.42 -7.78 14.96
CA GLU A 5 7.81 -8.21 15.09
C GLU A 5 7.94 -9.54 14.37
N ASP A 6 8.78 -9.60 13.34
CA ASP A 6 9.13 -10.86 12.70
C ASP A 6 10.28 -11.50 13.49
N PRO A 7 10.04 -12.57 14.28
CA PRO A 7 11.09 -13.22 15.06
C PRO A 7 12.14 -13.93 14.19
N SER A 8 11.85 -14.19 12.91
CA SER A 8 12.80 -14.83 11.98
C SER A 8 13.97 -13.91 11.60
N VAL A 9 13.79 -12.60 11.77
CA VAL A 9 14.83 -11.57 11.63
C VAL A 9 16.05 -11.83 12.53
N PHE A 10 15.84 -12.45 13.70
CA PHE A 10 16.90 -12.72 14.67
C PHE A 10 17.46 -14.15 14.58
N GLN A 11 17.04 -14.95 13.59
CA GLN A 11 17.42 -16.36 13.43
C GLN A 11 18.04 -16.57 12.03
N PRO A 12 19.38 -16.43 11.88
CA PRO A 12 20.05 -16.52 10.58
C PRO A 12 20.02 -17.91 9.91
N LYS A 13 19.63 -18.96 10.65
CA LYS A 13 19.85 -20.37 10.26
C LYS A 13 18.75 -21.00 9.40
N GLN A 14 17.71 -20.27 9.02
CA GLN A 14 16.60 -20.79 8.19
C GLN A 14 16.33 -20.01 6.90
N ARG A 15 17.17 -19.05 6.53
CA ARG A 15 16.91 -18.18 5.37
C ARG A 15 17.43 -18.81 4.06
N ASP A 16 16.61 -18.70 3.03
CA ASP A 16 16.93 -19.09 1.65
C ASP A 16 18.19 -18.34 1.19
N SER A 17 19.16 -19.02 0.59
CA SER A 17 20.46 -18.44 0.25
C SER A 17 20.39 -17.40 -0.89
N ASP A 18 19.26 -17.36 -1.60
CA ASP A 18 18.99 -16.40 -2.68
C ASP A 18 18.28 -15.12 -2.18
N TYR A 19 17.95 -15.05 -0.89
CA TYR A 19 17.29 -13.88 -0.30
C TYR A 19 18.32 -12.79 0.02
N ASP A 20 18.30 -11.69 -0.73
CA ASP A 20 19.14 -10.53 -0.45
C ASP A 20 18.73 -9.91 0.90
N GLU A 21 19.60 -10.01 1.91
CA GLU A 21 19.33 -9.43 3.22
C GLU A 21 19.51 -7.90 3.23
N SER A 22 20.19 -7.33 2.24
CA SER A 22 20.45 -5.89 2.18
C SER A 22 19.19 -5.05 1.91
N ILE A 23 18.16 -5.67 1.33
CA ILE A 23 16.84 -5.05 1.13
C ILE A 23 15.97 -5.07 2.40
N GLN A 24 16.34 -5.83 3.43
CA GLN A 24 15.62 -5.83 4.70
C GLN A 24 16.14 -4.71 5.61
N CYS A 25 15.34 -3.66 5.79
CA CYS A 25 15.65 -2.59 6.75
C CYS A 25 15.21 -3.01 8.15
N LEU A 26 16.04 -3.80 8.84
CA LEU A 26 15.74 -4.42 10.14
C LEU A 26 15.51 -3.42 11.30
N THR A 27 15.78 -2.13 11.09
CA THR A 27 15.54 -1.06 12.06
C THR A 27 14.18 -0.39 11.90
N ARG A 28 13.46 -0.63 10.79
CA ARG A 28 12.13 -0.04 10.57
C ARG A 28 11.05 -0.86 11.29
N ARG A 29 10.36 -0.22 12.22
CA ARG A 29 9.13 -0.76 12.82
C ARG A 29 7.92 -0.21 12.10
N PHE A 30 7.04 -1.11 11.65
CA PHE A 30 5.76 -0.75 11.07
C PHE A 30 4.65 -1.09 12.06
N VAL A 31 3.71 -0.17 12.21
CA VAL A 31 2.58 -0.33 13.12
C VAL A 31 1.31 -0.18 12.30
N LEU A 32 0.46 -1.20 12.36
CA LEU A 32 -0.87 -1.13 11.77
C LEU A 32 -1.77 -0.30 12.68
N LEU A 33 -2.15 0.89 12.22
CA LEU A 33 -3.00 1.81 12.98
C LEU A 33 -4.49 1.48 12.85
N VAL A 34 -4.93 1.07 11.66
CA VAL A 34 -6.33 0.77 11.35
C VAL A 34 -6.43 -0.39 10.36
N PHE A 35 -7.40 -1.26 10.60
CA PHE A 35 -7.83 -2.30 9.67
C PHE A 35 -9.30 -2.61 9.94
N CYS A 36 -10.17 -1.91 9.24
CA CYS A 36 -11.62 -2.04 9.36
C CYS A 36 -12.28 -1.83 7.98
N PRO A 37 -13.49 -2.36 7.77
CA PRO A 37 -14.29 -1.96 6.62
C PRO A 37 -14.61 -0.46 6.72
N LEU A 38 -14.86 0.17 5.56
CA LEU A 38 -15.48 1.49 5.55
C LEU A 38 -16.95 1.35 5.97
N GLY A 39 -17.46 2.33 6.71
CA GLY A 39 -18.81 2.27 7.28
C GLY A 39 -19.91 2.23 6.22
N ASP A 40 -19.66 2.87 5.08
CA ASP A 40 -20.43 2.72 3.85
C ASP A 40 -19.55 2.00 2.82
N GLU A 41 -19.83 0.73 2.57
CA GLU A 41 -19.08 -0.07 1.59
C GLU A 41 -19.45 0.30 0.13
N GLU A 42 -20.51 1.07 -0.09
CA GLU A 42 -20.88 1.60 -1.41
C GLU A 42 -20.10 2.88 -1.73
N ASP A 43 -19.66 3.65 -0.71
CA ASP A 43 -18.85 4.86 -0.86
C ASP A 43 -17.38 4.64 -0.46
N LEU A 44 -16.62 4.10 -1.41
CA LEU A 44 -15.15 3.97 -1.35
C LEU A 44 -14.42 5.22 -1.87
N GLY A 45 -15.08 6.38 -1.80
CA GLY A 45 -14.59 7.65 -2.31
C GLY A 45 -13.48 8.29 -1.48
N ALA A 46 -12.91 9.37 -2.03
CA ALA A 46 -11.83 10.10 -1.38
C ALA A 46 -12.21 10.80 -0.08
N GLN A 47 -13.49 11.11 0.12
CA GLN A 47 -13.94 11.74 1.36
C GLN A 47 -14.04 10.69 2.48
N SER A 48 -14.70 9.56 2.24
CA SER A 48 -14.83 8.48 3.22
C SER A 48 -13.47 7.93 3.69
N LEU A 49 -12.51 7.77 2.76
CA LEU A 49 -11.16 7.36 3.13
C LEU A 49 -10.38 8.46 3.87
N PHE A 50 -10.58 9.73 3.52
CA PHE A 50 -10.00 10.85 4.25
C PHE A 50 -10.48 10.88 5.71
N ASP A 51 -11.79 10.75 5.91
CA ASP A 51 -12.41 10.79 7.23
C ASP A 51 -11.94 9.60 8.08
N LEU A 52 -11.86 8.38 7.49
CA LEU A 52 -11.29 7.22 8.19
C LEU A 52 -9.86 7.48 8.68
N ILE A 53 -9.01 8.05 7.84
CA ILE A 53 -7.62 8.34 8.23
C ILE A 53 -7.59 9.43 9.30
N ALA A 54 -8.39 10.49 9.15
CA ALA A 54 -8.48 11.57 10.13
C ALA A 54 -8.93 11.07 11.50
N ASP A 55 -9.97 10.24 11.55
CA ASP A 55 -10.49 9.63 12.77
C ASP A 55 -9.44 8.70 13.41
N THR A 56 -8.76 7.90 12.58
CA THR A 56 -7.66 7.05 13.05
C THR A 56 -6.56 7.88 13.69
N LEU A 57 -6.09 8.93 13.01
CA LEU A 57 -5.04 9.82 13.52
C LEU A 57 -5.46 10.51 14.83
N SER A 58 -6.73 10.92 14.93
CA SER A 58 -7.32 11.51 16.15
C SER A 58 -7.27 10.56 17.35
N ILE A 59 -7.57 9.26 17.17
CA ILE A 59 -7.46 8.24 18.23
C ILE A 59 -6.03 8.19 18.81
N PHE A 60 -5.02 8.42 17.97
CA PHE A 60 -3.61 8.46 18.38
C PHE A 60 -3.09 9.86 18.73
N ASN A 61 -3.98 10.87 18.87
CA ASN A 61 -3.63 12.28 19.09
C ASN A 61 -2.57 12.80 18.09
N SER A 62 -2.60 12.29 16.86
CA SER A 62 -1.67 12.66 15.81
C SER A 62 -2.38 13.61 14.84
N PRO A 63 -1.87 14.83 14.61
CA PRO A 63 -2.46 15.75 13.66
C PRO A 63 -2.04 15.38 12.22
N TRP A 64 -2.76 15.83 11.19
CA TRP A 64 -2.43 15.53 9.79
C TRP A 64 -1.04 16.01 9.38
N GLU A 65 -0.57 17.09 9.99
CA GLU A 65 0.77 17.67 9.80
C GLU A 65 1.90 16.74 10.25
N SER A 66 1.59 15.71 11.04
CA SER A 66 2.55 14.65 11.40
C SER A 66 2.77 13.62 10.27
N VAL A 67 1.87 13.58 9.29
CA VAL A 67 1.99 12.71 8.11
C VAL A 67 2.90 13.40 7.11
N LEU A 68 4.07 12.80 6.85
CA LEU A 68 5.07 13.36 5.94
C LEU A 68 4.83 13.01 4.47
N LEU A 69 4.25 11.84 4.22
CA LEU A 69 3.93 11.33 2.90
C LEU A 69 2.88 10.23 3.01
N MET A 70 2.22 9.95 1.89
CA MET A 70 1.36 8.78 1.74
C MET A 70 1.95 7.82 0.71
N ILE A 71 1.91 6.53 1.01
CA ILE A 71 2.27 5.45 0.08
C ILE A 71 1.00 4.64 -0.17
N GLY A 72 0.61 4.49 -1.43
CA GLY A 72 -0.60 3.77 -1.78
C GLY A 72 -0.59 3.36 -3.23
N ASP A 73 -1.52 2.51 -3.62
CA ASP A 73 -1.80 2.29 -5.03
C ASP A 73 -2.19 3.61 -5.70
N ASN A 74 -1.83 3.78 -6.98
CA ASN A 74 -2.00 5.04 -7.70
C ASN A 74 -3.46 5.28 -8.12
N CYS A 75 -4.40 5.01 -7.22
CA CYS A 75 -5.82 5.29 -7.40
C CYS A 75 -6.07 6.80 -7.35
N SER A 76 -7.02 7.27 -8.18
CA SER A 76 -7.45 8.67 -8.22
C SER A 76 -7.90 9.18 -6.85
N VAL A 77 -8.49 8.30 -6.02
CA VAL A 77 -8.91 8.56 -4.65
C VAL A 77 -7.74 9.02 -3.76
N ASN A 78 -6.66 8.25 -3.72
CA ASN A 78 -5.48 8.57 -2.90
C ASN A 78 -4.81 9.88 -3.32
N GLN A 79 -4.79 10.16 -4.63
CA GLN A 79 -4.25 11.42 -5.14
C GLN A 79 -5.11 12.63 -4.72
N VAL A 80 -6.44 12.48 -4.72
CA VAL A 80 -7.36 13.55 -4.29
C VAL A 80 -7.14 13.91 -2.83
N ILE A 81 -6.96 12.92 -1.96
CA ILE A 81 -6.65 13.12 -0.53
C ILE A 81 -5.36 13.94 -0.36
N CYS A 82 -4.28 13.53 -1.03
CA CYS A 82 -2.99 14.21 -0.93
C CYS A 82 -3.05 15.66 -1.43
N ARG A 83 -3.84 15.94 -2.47
CA ARG A 83 -4.06 17.30 -2.98
C ARG A 83 -4.86 18.17 -2.02
N LYS A 84 -5.86 17.62 -1.33
CA LYS A 84 -6.65 18.34 -0.31
C LYS A 84 -5.77 18.84 0.85
N LEU A 85 -4.75 18.08 1.23
CA LEU A 85 -3.85 18.36 2.35
C LEU A 85 -2.72 19.36 2.04
N GLY A 86 -2.90 20.24 1.05
CA GLY A 86 -1.87 21.22 0.68
C GLY A 86 -0.67 20.61 -0.06
N ALA A 87 -0.93 19.56 -0.86
CA ALA A 87 0.07 18.81 -1.65
C ALA A 87 1.02 17.94 -0.82
N LEU A 88 0.46 17.06 0.02
CA LEU A 88 1.19 16.00 0.68
C LEU A 88 1.89 15.09 -0.36
N PRO A 89 3.20 14.78 -0.23
CA PRO A 89 3.88 13.89 -1.16
C PRO A 89 3.22 12.50 -1.21
N PHE A 90 2.95 12.03 -2.43
CA PHE A 90 2.36 10.71 -2.68
C PHE A 90 3.34 9.82 -3.44
N ILE A 91 3.56 8.61 -2.93
CA ILE A 91 4.43 7.61 -3.55
C ILE A 91 3.57 6.42 -4.00
N GLY A 92 3.58 6.15 -5.31
CA GLY A 92 2.85 5.02 -5.87
C GLY A 92 3.43 3.67 -5.42
N CYS A 93 2.54 2.73 -5.10
CA CYS A 93 2.91 1.40 -4.65
C CYS A 93 3.59 0.59 -5.75
N ALA A 94 4.77 0.03 -5.45
CA ALA A 94 5.54 -0.78 -6.39
C ALA A 94 4.79 -2.05 -6.81
N SER A 95 4.08 -2.70 -5.89
CA SER A 95 3.31 -3.92 -6.19
C SER A 95 2.15 -3.64 -7.16
N HIS A 96 1.47 -2.49 -7.04
CA HIS A 96 0.44 -2.10 -7.99
C HIS A 96 1.02 -1.86 -9.39
N ARG A 97 2.18 -1.19 -9.50
CA ARG A 97 2.87 -1.02 -10.79
C ARG A 97 3.29 -2.36 -11.39
N PHE A 98 3.75 -3.29 -10.56
CA PHE A 98 4.08 -4.65 -11.00
C PHE A 98 2.85 -5.40 -11.49
N GLN A 99 1.74 -5.34 -10.76
CA GLN A 99 0.46 -5.94 -11.18
C GLN A 99 -0.01 -5.39 -12.52
N LEU A 100 0.09 -4.07 -12.74
CA LEU A 100 -0.24 -3.46 -14.02
C LEU A 100 0.66 -3.98 -15.16
N ALA A 101 1.98 -4.09 -14.92
CA ALA A 101 2.91 -4.63 -15.91
C ALA A 101 2.64 -6.10 -16.24
N VAL A 102 2.29 -6.91 -15.24
CA VAL A 102 1.91 -8.32 -15.42
C VAL A 102 0.62 -8.43 -16.22
N ASN A 103 -0.39 -7.62 -15.91
CA ASN A 103 -1.64 -7.60 -16.67
C ASN A 103 -1.39 -7.23 -18.14
N ASP A 104 -0.58 -6.20 -18.41
CA ASP A 104 -0.22 -5.77 -19.76
C ASP A 104 0.53 -6.87 -20.55
N PHE A 105 1.43 -7.59 -19.87
CA PHE A 105 2.11 -8.74 -20.46
C PHE A 105 1.13 -9.83 -20.90
N PHE A 106 0.14 -10.17 -20.07
CA PHE A 106 -0.85 -11.21 -20.38
C PHE A 106 -1.92 -10.79 -21.41
N VAL A 107 -2.19 -9.50 -21.59
CA VAL A 107 -3.12 -9.03 -22.64
C VAL A 107 -2.63 -9.42 -24.04
N ASN A 108 -1.31 -9.45 -24.25
CA ASN A 108 -0.71 -9.87 -25.52
C ASN A 108 -0.83 -11.38 -25.76
N GLU A 109 -0.73 -12.19 -24.71
CA GLU A 109 -0.94 -13.63 -24.79
C GLU A 109 -2.39 -13.95 -25.15
N GLU A 110 -3.37 -13.39 -24.44
CA GLU A 110 -4.80 -13.67 -24.67
C GLU A 110 -5.24 -13.31 -26.09
N THR A 111 -4.68 -12.23 -26.66
CA THR A 111 -4.91 -11.84 -28.06
C THR A 111 -4.33 -12.86 -29.04
N GLN A 112 -3.11 -13.37 -28.80
CA GLN A 112 -2.50 -14.41 -29.64
C GLN A 112 -3.20 -15.77 -29.51
N TRP A 113 -3.67 -16.13 -28.32
CA TRP A 113 -4.45 -17.36 -28.09
C TRP A 113 -5.80 -17.30 -28.83
N LEU A 114 -6.50 -16.15 -28.80
CA LEU A 114 -7.76 -15.96 -29.53
C LEU A 114 -7.58 -15.96 -31.05
N GLU A 115 -6.47 -15.43 -31.56
CA GLU A 115 -6.14 -15.48 -32.99
C GLU A 115 -5.70 -16.88 -33.46
N SER A 116 -5.05 -17.66 -32.60
CA SER A 116 -4.63 -19.04 -32.91
C SER A 116 -5.77 -20.07 -32.90
N THR A 117 -6.94 -19.73 -32.34
CA THR A 117 -8.09 -20.65 -32.19
C THR A 117 -9.22 -20.33 -33.18
N ARG A 118 -8.98 -19.45 -34.16
CA ARG A 118 -9.90 -19.06 -35.23
C ARG A 118 -9.43 -19.61 -36.58
#